data_AF-A0A7W1GID5-F1
#
_entry.id   AF-A0A7W1GID5-F1
#
_cell.length_a   1.000
_cell.length_b   1.000
_cell.length_c   1.000
_cell.angle_alpha   90.00
_cell.angle_beta   90.00
_cell.angle_gamma   90.00
#
_symmetry.space_group_name_H-M   'P 1'
#
loop_
_entity.id
_entity.type
_entity.pdbx_description
1 polymer ?
#
loop_
_entity_poly.entity_id
_entity_poly.type
_entity_poly.pdbx_seq_one_letter_code
_entity_poly.pdbx_strand_id
1 'polypeptide(L)'
;MSKTATLLLELVDVSGKNLREKVDISLRNQTLSGSVVYRGISAAKKIRITDLHGPPHGLYRVQIDPPAYLPVGSFVNLKASGETLLRLTFPVDPAKVTSVVFPKFAELQADVRQLLENSDQVFSFGGMKGERFYDALDNVRKAGLMNIVAKARATPLSNGRTVLPYIQKLSEVRGDRFFAVVSRELREEVKNSVAEDLLHQVDGSL
;
A
#
# COMPACT_ATOMS: atom_id res chain seq x y z
N MET A 1 -38.45 0.15 -13.36
CA MET A 1 -37.88 -0.04 -12.00
C MET A 1 -37.22 1.26 -11.58
N SER A 2 -37.49 1.74 -10.35
CA SER A 2 -37.01 3.04 -9.89
C SER A 2 -35.52 2.99 -9.54
N LYS A 3 -34.80 4.05 -9.92
CA LYS A 3 -33.40 4.28 -9.58
C LYS A 3 -33.34 5.00 -8.23
N THR A 4 -33.21 4.26 -7.14
CA THR A 4 -33.24 4.82 -5.78
C THR A 4 -31.99 4.50 -4.97
N ALA A 5 -31.08 3.67 -5.50
CA ALA A 5 -29.88 3.30 -4.79
C ALA A 5 -28.85 4.44 -4.79
N THR A 6 -28.11 4.55 -3.69
CA THR A 6 -27.09 5.58 -3.49
C THR A 6 -25.75 4.93 -3.15
N LEU A 7 -24.70 5.37 -3.84
CA LEU A 7 -23.30 5.01 -3.58
C LEU A 7 -22.60 6.21 -2.95
N LEU A 8 -21.95 5.98 -1.82
CA LEU A 8 -21.09 6.95 -1.15
C LEU A 8 -19.63 6.50 -1.34
N LEU A 9 -18.83 7.31 -2.02
CA LEU A 9 -17.42 7.04 -2.27
C LEU A 9 -16.56 7.81 -1.27
N GLU A 10 -15.61 7.11 -0.66
CA GLU A 10 -14.56 7.70 0.19
C GLU A 10 -13.20 7.36 -0.42
N LEU A 11 -12.56 8.37 -1.01
CA LEU A 11 -11.33 8.22 -1.78
C LEU A 11 -10.16 8.72 -0.95
N VAL A 12 -9.29 7.82 -0.51
CA VAL A 12 -8.20 8.14 0.42
C VAL A 12 -6.84 7.77 -0.13
N ASP A 13 -5.80 8.47 0.30
CA ASP A 13 -4.42 8.07 0.10
C ASP A 13 -4.01 6.92 1.04
N VAL A 14 -2.78 6.44 0.88
CA VAL A 14 -2.19 5.39 1.73
C VAL A 14 -2.07 5.78 3.22
N SER A 15 -2.17 7.07 3.56
CA SER A 15 -2.23 7.57 4.94
C SER A 15 -3.65 7.65 5.50
N GLY A 16 -4.65 7.27 4.70
CA GLY A 16 -6.07 7.30 5.06
C GLY A 16 -6.70 8.70 4.97
N LYS A 17 -6.01 9.69 4.41
CA LYS A 17 -6.54 11.05 4.20
C LYS A 17 -7.26 11.13 2.86
N ASN A 18 -8.33 11.92 2.78
CA ASN A 18 -9.03 12.14 1.51
C ASN A 18 -8.08 12.71 0.45
N LEU A 19 -8.24 12.25 -0.79
CA LEU A 19 -7.57 12.85 -1.94
C LEU A 19 -7.97 14.32 -2.06
N ARG A 20 -7.01 15.21 -2.29
CA ARG A 20 -7.24 16.67 -2.34
C ARG A 20 -7.35 17.21 -3.77
N GLU A 21 -7.54 16.33 -4.73
CA GLU A 21 -7.59 16.65 -6.14
C GLU A 21 -8.95 16.30 -6.76
N LYS A 22 -9.09 16.66 -8.04
CA LYS A 22 -10.24 16.29 -8.85
C LYS A 22 -9.97 14.96 -9.54
N VAL A 23 -10.97 14.09 -9.58
CA VAL A 23 -10.86 12.74 -10.14
C VAL A 23 -11.95 12.49 -11.17
N ASP A 24 -11.69 11.56 -12.07
CA ASP A 24 -12.68 11.02 -12.98
C ASP A 24 -13.22 9.69 -12.43
N ILE A 25 -14.54 9.48 -12.50
CA ILE A 25 -15.22 8.30 -11.97
C ILE A 25 -16.05 7.68 -13.09
N SER A 26 -15.76 6.42 -13.41
CA SER A 26 -16.55 5.60 -14.32
C SER A 26 -17.32 4.54 -13.53
N LEU A 27 -18.63 4.48 -13.76
CA LEU A 27 -19.54 3.50 -13.19
C LEU A 27 -20.18 2.70 -14.32
N ARG A 28 -20.00 1.39 -14.33
CA ARG A 28 -20.63 0.49 -15.31
C ARG A 28 -21.47 -0.55 -14.59
N ASN A 29 -22.77 -0.57 -14.87
CA ASN A 29 -23.63 -1.65 -14.40
C ASN A 29 -23.18 -2.96 -15.08
N GLN A 30 -23.08 -4.05 -14.31
CA GLN A 30 -22.59 -5.33 -14.83
C GLN A 30 -23.71 -6.23 -15.35
N THR A 31 -24.98 -5.87 -15.11
CA THR A 31 -26.15 -6.60 -15.58
C THR A 31 -26.86 -5.88 -16.72
N LEU A 32 -26.87 -4.55 -16.69
CA LEU A 32 -27.47 -3.67 -17.69
C LEU A 32 -26.36 -3.00 -18.51
N SER A 33 -26.67 -2.56 -19.72
CA SER A 33 -25.71 -1.87 -20.60
C SER A 33 -25.36 -0.43 -20.17
N GLY A 34 -25.91 0.04 -19.04
CA GLY A 34 -25.72 1.39 -18.55
C GLY A 34 -24.31 1.67 -18.04
N SER A 35 -23.72 2.78 -18.50
CA SER A 35 -22.50 3.35 -17.93
C SER A 35 -22.64 4.86 -17.76
N VAL A 36 -21.97 5.40 -16.74
CA VAL A 36 -21.92 6.83 -16.45
C VAL A 36 -20.48 7.21 -16.14
N VAL A 37 -20.04 8.34 -16.65
CA VAL A 37 -18.72 8.92 -16.35
C VAL A 37 -18.93 10.31 -15.76
N TYR A 38 -18.35 10.54 -14.59
CA TYR A 38 -18.28 11.83 -13.93
C TYR A 38 -16.84 12.33 -14.04
N ARG A 39 -16.65 13.57 -14.53
CA ARG A 39 -15.31 14.13 -14.73
C ARG A 39 -15.02 15.27 -13.77
N GLY A 40 -13.77 15.36 -13.32
CA GLY A 40 -13.27 16.47 -12.52
C GLY A 40 -13.98 16.63 -11.16
N ILE A 41 -14.43 15.54 -10.56
CA ILE A 41 -15.15 15.56 -9.28
C ILE A 41 -14.16 15.75 -8.14
N SER A 42 -14.42 16.70 -7.25
CA SER A 42 -13.57 16.91 -6.07
C SER A 42 -13.65 15.72 -5.13
N ALA A 43 -12.49 15.12 -4.83
CA ALA A 43 -12.36 14.00 -3.91
C ALA A 43 -12.07 14.42 -2.45
N ALA A 44 -12.06 15.74 -2.17
CA ALA A 44 -11.72 16.28 -0.85
C ALA A 44 -12.69 15.85 0.27
N LYS A 45 -13.89 15.39 -0.10
CA LYS A 45 -14.95 14.88 0.78
C LYS A 45 -15.56 13.62 0.16
N LYS A 46 -16.41 12.93 0.92
CA LYS A 46 -17.19 11.80 0.40
C LYS A 46 -18.07 12.25 -0.77
N ILE A 47 -18.04 11.49 -1.85
CA ILE A 47 -18.80 11.77 -3.08
C ILE A 47 -20.07 10.93 -3.05
N ARG A 48 -21.23 11.57 -3.11
CA ARG A 48 -22.53 10.90 -3.15
C ARG A 48 -22.99 10.79 -4.60
N ILE A 49 -23.28 9.58 -5.05
CA ILE A 49 -23.81 9.28 -6.39
C ILE A 49 -25.18 8.63 -6.21
N THR A 50 -26.21 9.30 -6.71
CA THR A 50 -27.62 8.89 -6.62
C THR A 50 -28.10 8.29 -7.96
N ASP A 51 -29.38 7.94 -8.01
CA ASP A 51 -30.05 7.49 -9.24
C ASP A 51 -29.42 6.23 -9.85
N LEU A 52 -28.96 5.32 -8.99
CA LEU A 52 -28.42 4.02 -9.37
C LEU A 52 -29.48 2.92 -9.21
N HIS A 53 -29.28 1.81 -9.90
CA HIS A 53 -30.09 0.61 -9.75
C HIS A 53 -29.68 -0.13 -8.48
N GLY A 54 -30.66 -0.49 -7.64
CA GLY A 54 -30.46 -1.43 -6.54
C GLY A 54 -30.59 -2.89 -7.02
N PRO A 55 -30.63 -3.86 -6.09
CA PRO A 55 -30.89 -5.26 -6.40
C PRO A 55 -32.20 -5.44 -7.19
N PRO A 56 -32.26 -6.38 -8.13
CA PRO A 56 -31.24 -7.37 -8.47
C PRO A 56 -30.12 -6.86 -9.38
N HIS A 57 -30.23 -5.63 -9.92
CA HIS A 57 -29.28 -5.05 -10.87
C HIS A 57 -28.26 -4.13 -10.18
N GLY A 58 -27.97 -4.37 -8.91
CA GLY A 58 -27.15 -3.51 -8.05
C GLY A 58 -25.64 -3.65 -8.23
N LEU A 59 -25.17 -4.54 -9.12
CA LEU A 59 -23.75 -4.78 -9.33
C LEU A 59 -23.14 -3.76 -10.28
N TYR A 60 -22.22 -2.95 -9.77
CA TYR A 60 -21.46 -1.96 -10.53
C TYR A 60 -19.96 -2.25 -10.47
N ARG A 61 -19.28 -2.05 -11.60
CA ARG A 61 -17.84 -1.83 -11.65
C ARG A 61 -17.59 -0.33 -11.53
N VAL A 62 -16.82 0.05 -10.52
CA VAL A 62 -16.33 1.41 -10.29
C VAL A 62 -14.87 1.47 -10.74
N GLN A 63 -14.52 2.51 -11.48
CA GLN A 63 -13.13 2.82 -11.84
C GLN A 63 -12.89 4.30 -11.60
N ILE A 64 -11.81 4.64 -10.91
CA ILE A 64 -11.49 6.00 -10.52
C ILE A 64 -10.08 6.32 -10.98
N ASP A 65 -9.96 7.45 -11.67
CA ASP A 65 -8.72 7.94 -12.28
C ASP A 65 -8.33 9.29 -11.66
N PRO A 66 -7.44 9.28 -10.65
CA PRO A 66 -6.87 10.48 -10.05
C PRO A 66 -5.58 10.95 -10.78
N PRO A 67 -5.36 12.26 -10.94
CA PRO A 67 -4.15 12.78 -11.57
C PRO A 67 -2.84 12.39 -10.88
N ALA A 68 -2.72 12.42 -9.55
CA ALA A 68 -1.46 12.20 -8.84
C ALA A 68 -1.24 10.76 -8.32
N TYR A 69 -2.21 9.87 -8.49
CA TYR A 69 -2.19 8.50 -7.94
C TYR A 69 -2.45 7.47 -9.05
N LEU A 70 -2.23 6.19 -8.74
CA LEU A 70 -2.57 5.12 -9.66
C LEU A 70 -4.10 4.92 -9.72
N PRO A 71 -4.68 4.66 -10.91
CA PRO A 71 -6.09 4.34 -11.04
C PRO A 71 -6.48 3.10 -10.24
N VAL A 72 -7.65 3.14 -9.60
CA VAL A 72 -8.19 2.03 -8.80
C VAL A 72 -9.57 1.63 -9.31
N GLY A 73 -9.80 0.32 -9.40
CA GLY A 73 -11.09 -0.25 -9.74
C GLY A 73 -11.60 -1.21 -8.67
N SER A 74 -12.92 -1.30 -8.52
CA SER A 74 -13.57 -2.23 -7.61
C SER A 74 -14.97 -2.59 -8.10
N PHE A 75 -15.53 -3.69 -7.60
CA PHE A 75 -16.93 -4.03 -7.78
C PHE A 75 -17.70 -3.71 -6.50
N VAL A 76 -18.91 -3.17 -6.65
CA VAL A 76 -19.81 -2.87 -5.54
C VAL A 76 -21.20 -3.36 -5.86
N ASN A 77 -21.82 -4.05 -4.90
CA ASN A 77 -23.22 -4.42 -4.96
C ASN A 77 -24.03 -3.45 -4.10
N LEU A 78 -24.88 -2.64 -4.73
CA LEU A 78 -25.65 -1.62 -4.05
C LEU A 78 -26.79 -2.23 -3.24
N LYS A 79 -27.02 -1.67 -2.05
CA LYS A 79 -28.17 -2.03 -1.21
C LYS A 79 -29.49 -1.59 -1.84
N ALA A 80 -30.57 -2.29 -1.50
CA ALA A 80 -31.93 -1.94 -1.94
C ALA A 80 -32.42 -0.61 -1.33
N SER A 81 -31.95 -0.26 -0.13
CA SER A 81 -32.25 0.99 0.55
C SER A 81 -31.03 1.52 1.30
N GLY A 82 -31.04 2.83 1.55
CA GLY A 82 -29.95 3.53 2.22
C GLY A 82 -28.70 3.71 1.35
N GLU A 83 -27.60 4.07 2.00
CA GLU A 83 -26.32 4.33 1.35
C GLU A 83 -25.41 3.09 1.39
N THR A 84 -24.75 2.82 0.27
CA THR A 84 -23.66 1.86 0.19
C THR A 84 -22.34 2.63 0.24
N LEU A 85 -21.54 2.45 1.29
CA LEU A 85 -20.22 3.07 1.39
C LEU A 85 -19.19 2.18 0.68
N LEU A 86 -18.44 2.76 -0.25
CA LEU A 86 -17.27 2.16 -0.87
C LEU A 86 -16.07 3.07 -0.59
N ARG A 87 -15.15 2.59 0.25
CA ARG A 87 -13.88 3.25 0.52
C ARG A 87 -12.78 2.65 -0.36
N LEU A 88 -12.03 3.50 -1.05
CA LEU A 88 -10.93 3.10 -1.94
C LEU A 88 -9.66 3.82 -1.53
N THR A 89 -8.57 3.05 -1.40
CA THR A 89 -7.24 3.57 -1.10
C THR A 89 -6.42 3.65 -2.39
N PHE A 90 -5.84 4.82 -2.65
CA PHE A 90 -5.09 5.11 -3.87
C PHE A 90 -3.59 5.11 -3.60
N PRO A 91 -2.82 4.21 -4.25
CA PRO A 91 -1.37 4.26 -4.22
C PRO A 91 -0.84 5.49 -4.96
N VAL A 92 0.19 6.14 -4.39
CA VAL A 92 0.88 7.24 -5.08
C VAL A 92 1.46 6.74 -6.40
N ASP A 93 1.34 7.55 -7.46
CA ASP A 93 1.98 7.26 -8.74
C ASP A 93 3.46 7.66 -8.65
N PRO A 94 4.40 6.69 -8.64
CA PRO A 94 5.83 7.00 -8.48
C PRO A 94 6.38 7.86 -9.62
N ALA A 95 5.78 7.82 -10.82
CA ALA A 95 6.22 8.61 -11.97
C ALA A 95 5.87 10.11 -11.82
N LYS A 96 4.96 10.44 -10.89
CA LYS A 96 4.49 11.82 -10.64
C LYS A 96 5.03 12.42 -9.35
N VAL A 97 5.87 11.68 -8.62
CA VAL A 97 6.52 12.16 -7.40
C VAL A 97 7.60 13.18 -7.76
N THR A 98 7.41 14.44 -7.37
CA THR A 98 8.37 15.53 -7.63
C THR A 98 9.40 15.70 -6.52
N SER A 99 9.05 15.33 -5.28
CA SER A 99 9.92 15.45 -4.12
C SER A 99 9.49 14.47 -3.04
N VAL A 100 10.43 14.06 -2.21
CA VAL A 100 10.21 13.20 -1.05
C VAL A 100 10.89 13.82 0.17
N VAL A 101 10.25 13.68 1.32
CA VAL A 101 10.81 14.07 2.62
C VAL A 101 10.98 12.81 3.43
N PHE A 102 12.22 12.48 3.75
CA PHE A 102 12.54 11.37 4.64
C PHE A 102 12.79 11.89 6.05
N PRO A 103 12.44 11.10 7.09
CA PRO A 103 12.85 11.42 8.45
C PRO A 103 14.37 11.47 8.54
N LYS A 104 14.89 12.31 9.43
CA LYS A 104 16.32 12.30 9.75
C LYS A 104 16.70 10.99 10.41
N PHE A 105 17.97 10.58 10.34
CA PHE A 105 18.42 9.35 10.98
C PHE A 105 18.05 9.28 12.47
N ALA A 106 18.20 10.40 13.20
CA ALA A 106 17.84 10.50 14.61
C ALA A 106 16.34 10.28 14.90
N GLU A 107 15.47 10.51 13.92
CA GLU A 107 14.01 10.35 14.02
C GLU A 107 13.56 8.93 13.64
N LEU A 108 14.47 8.11 13.10
CA LEU A 108 14.19 6.70 12.83
C LEU A 108 13.97 5.93 14.12
N GLN A 109 13.13 4.90 14.03
CA GLN A 109 12.88 3.98 15.14
C GLN A 109 14.18 3.24 15.51
N ALA A 110 14.29 2.85 16.78
CA ALA A 110 15.53 2.30 17.34
C ALA A 110 15.99 1.01 16.64
N ASP A 111 15.05 0.13 16.30
CA ASP A 111 15.28 -1.09 15.53
C ASP A 111 15.87 -0.81 14.13
N VAL A 112 15.35 0.21 13.44
CA VAL A 112 15.86 0.64 12.12
C VAL A 112 17.25 1.24 12.23
N ARG A 113 17.48 2.10 13.22
CA ARG A 113 18.82 2.67 13.48
C ARG A 113 19.82 1.57 13.77
N GLN A 114 19.45 0.60 14.61
CA GLN A 114 20.31 -0.54 14.94
C GLN A 114 20.64 -1.38 13.72
N LEU A 115 19.67 -1.65 12.84
CA LEU A 115 19.90 -2.36 11.59
C LEU A 115 20.94 -1.63 10.72
N LEU A 116 20.81 -0.31 10.58
CA LEU A 116 21.73 0.52 9.81
C LEU A 116 23.13 0.59 10.45
N GLU A 117 23.23 0.65 11.77
CA GLU A 117 24.50 0.59 12.51
C GLU A 117 25.22 -0.76 12.38
N ASN A 118 24.46 -1.85 12.28
CA ASN A 118 25.01 -3.19 12.13
C ASN A 118 25.44 -3.52 10.68
N SER A 119 25.04 -2.71 9.70
CA SER A 119 25.21 -2.97 8.27
C SER A 119 26.49 -2.31 7.73
N ASP A 120 27.65 -2.88 8.05
CA ASP A 120 28.98 -2.32 7.76
C ASP A 120 29.59 -2.75 6.41
N GLN A 121 28.99 -3.74 5.76
CA GLN A 121 29.47 -4.36 4.51
C GLN A 121 28.40 -4.34 3.41
N VAL A 122 27.66 -3.22 3.30
CA VAL A 122 26.64 -3.08 2.25
C VAL A 122 27.32 -2.83 0.91
N PHE A 123 26.92 -3.59 -0.12
CA PHE A 123 27.42 -3.46 -1.48
C PHE A 123 27.34 -2.01 -1.99
N SER A 124 28.42 -1.52 -2.60
CA SER A 124 28.61 -0.12 -3.03
C SER A 124 28.70 0.94 -1.91
N PHE A 125 28.70 0.55 -0.63
CA PHE A 125 28.76 1.46 0.53
C PHE A 125 29.77 1.01 1.60
N GLY A 126 30.80 0.25 1.21
CA GLY A 126 31.73 -0.40 2.13
C GLY A 126 32.25 0.53 3.24
N GLY A 127 32.12 0.08 4.50
CA GLY A 127 32.57 0.80 5.69
C GLY A 127 31.64 1.92 6.17
N MET A 128 30.57 2.25 5.44
CA MET A 128 29.53 3.15 5.93
C MET A 128 28.58 2.39 6.85
N LYS A 129 28.15 3.02 7.93
CA LYS A 129 27.13 2.51 8.86
C LYS A 129 26.31 3.63 9.45
N GLY A 130 25.17 3.28 10.06
CA GLY A 130 24.33 4.22 10.80
C GLY A 130 23.86 5.39 9.95
N GLU A 131 23.97 6.60 10.49
CA GLU A 131 23.58 7.85 9.82
C GLU A 131 24.32 8.06 8.50
N ARG A 132 25.64 7.81 8.47
CA ARG A 132 26.43 7.97 7.25
C ARG A 132 25.96 7.06 6.13
N PHE A 133 25.60 5.82 6.45
CA PHE A 133 25.04 4.90 5.47
C PHE A 133 23.66 5.37 5.02
N TYR A 134 22.80 5.78 5.95
CA TYR A 134 21.46 6.29 5.65
C TYR A 134 21.49 7.51 4.71
N ASP A 135 22.38 8.46 4.97
CA ASP A 135 22.51 9.68 4.19
C ASP A 135 23.10 9.44 2.79
N ALA A 136 23.92 8.40 2.64
CA ALA A 136 24.46 8.00 1.35
C ALA A 136 23.44 7.33 0.42
N LEU A 137 22.29 6.87 0.93
CA LEU A 137 21.22 6.30 0.11
C LEU A 137 20.52 7.38 -0.71
N ASP A 138 20.41 7.17 -2.02
CA ASP A 138 19.52 7.97 -2.84
C ASP A 138 18.05 7.79 -2.44
N ASN A 139 17.19 8.68 -2.95
CA ASN A 139 15.78 8.70 -2.62
C ASN A 139 15.05 7.39 -2.93
N VAL A 140 15.42 6.69 -4.00
CA VAL A 140 14.75 5.46 -4.41
C VAL A 140 15.11 4.33 -3.43
N ARG A 141 16.39 4.14 -3.13
CA ARG A 141 16.86 3.15 -2.16
C ARG A 141 16.37 3.44 -0.75
N LYS A 142 16.32 4.71 -0.34
CA LYS A 142 15.80 5.13 0.96
C LYS A 142 14.30 4.86 1.07
N ALA A 143 13.51 5.15 0.04
CA ALA A 143 12.09 4.79 -0.02
C ALA A 143 11.87 3.28 0.04
N GLY A 144 12.63 2.51 -0.74
CA GLY A 144 12.59 1.04 -0.74
C GLY A 144 12.88 0.46 0.65
N LEU A 145 13.98 0.89 1.27
CA LEU A 145 14.34 0.51 2.63
C LEU A 145 13.21 0.78 3.62
N MET A 146 12.68 2.01 3.66
CA MET A 146 11.62 2.39 4.60
C MET A 146 10.33 1.59 4.38
N ASN A 147 9.98 1.31 3.12
CA ASN A 147 8.81 0.50 2.79
C ASN A 147 8.97 -0.95 3.26
N ILE A 148 10.12 -1.58 2.98
CA ILE A 148 10.37 -2.97 3.37
C ILE A 148 10.46 -3.08 4.90
N VAL A 149 11.11 -2.14 5.57
CA VAL A 149 11.16 -2.06 7.04
C VAL A 149 9.75 -1.93 7.63
N ALA A 150 8.92 -1.03 7.08
CA ALA A 150 7.54 -0.87 7.55
C ALA A 150 6.73 -2.17 7.39
N LYS A 151 6.88 -2.88 6.27
CA LYS A 151 6.25 -4.19 6.04
C LYS A 151 6.77 -5.23 7.04
N ALA A 152 8.08 -5.35 7.20
CA ALA A 152 8.68 -6.30 8.14
C ALA A 152 8.23 -6.07 9.60
N ARG A 153 7.94 -4.81 9.98
CA ARG A 153 7.38 -4.47 11.29
C ARG A 153 5.88 -4.76 11.41
N ALA A 154 5.16 -4.78 10.30
CA ALA A 154 3.72 -5.04 10.26
C ALA A 154 3.38 -6.50 10.00
N THR A 155 4.34 -7.34 9.60
CA THR A 155 4.13 -8.78 9.36
C THR A 155 4.35 -9.57 10.66
N PRO A 156 3.29 -10.08 11.31
CA PRO A 156 3.42 -10.97 12.45
C PRO A 156 3.85 -12.38 12.02
N LEU A 157 4.47 -13.10 12.95
CA LEU A 157 4.80 -14.52 12.86
C LEU A 157 4.03 -15.29 13.95
N SER A 158 4.02 -16.62 13.85
CA SER A 158 3.38 -17.57 14.79
C SER A 158 3.69 -17.29 16.26
N ASN A 159 4.93 -16.90 16.57
CA ASN A 159 5.35 -16.60 17.94
C ASN A 159 4.96 -15.20 18.46
N GLY A 160 4.13 -14.45 17.72
CA GLY A 160 3.68 -13.11 18.08
C GLY A 160 4.72 -12.00 17.86
N ARG A 161 5.95 -12.32 17.43
CA ARG A 161 6.94 -11.33 17.00
C ARG A 161 6.70 -10.97 15.53
N THR A 162 7.33 -9.88 15.09
CA THR A 162 7.29 -9.45 13.70
C THR A 162 8.58 -9.83 12.98
N VAL A 163 8.67 -9.65 11.67
CA VAL A 163 9.84 -10.05 10.87
C VAL A 163 11.06 -9.18 11.14
N LEU A 164 10.91 -7.86 11.37
CA LEU A 164 12.05 -6.93 11.44
C LEU A 164 13.15 -7.32 12.45
N PRO A 165 12.83 -7.73 13.71
CA PRO A 165 13.85 -8.13 14.69
C PRO A 165 14.76 -9.28 14.26
N TYR A 166 14.37 -10.05 13.24
CA TYR A 166 15.16 -11.15 12.71
C TYR A 166 16.15 -10.73 11.62
N ILE A 167 16.04 -9.49 11.11
CA ILE A 167 16.93 -8.92 10.11
C ILE A 167 18.14 -8.34 10.85
N GLN A 168 19.30 -8.96 10.70
CA GLN A 168 20.49 -8.66 11.50
C GLN A 168 21.35 -7.57 10.86
N LYS A 169 21.59 -7.70 9.55
CA LYS A 169 22.45 -6.80 8.76
C LYS A 169 21.98 -6.74 7.32
N LEU A 170 22.14 -5.61 6.67
CA LEU A 170 21.96 -5.45 5.23
C LEU A 170 23.27 -5.80 4.51
N SER A 171 23.17 -6.49 3.38
CA SER A 171 24.28 -6.78 2.48
C SER A 171 24.18 -6.02 1.16
N GLU A 172 22.97 -5.66 0.74
CA GLU A 172 22.73 -4.85 -0.46
C GLU A 172 21.38 -4.15 -0.36
N VAL A 173 21.28 -2.91 -0.84
CA VAL A 173 20.03 -2.15 -0.90
C VAL A 173 19.78 -1.68 -2.33
N ARG A 174 18.64 -2.07 -2.89
CA ARG A 174 18.11 -1.64 -4.19
C ARG A 174 16.86 -0.79 -3.98
N GLY A 175 16.29 -0.30 -5.08
CA GLY A 175 15.11 0.58 -5.04
C GLY A 175 13.84 -0.11 -4.53
N ASP A 176 13.67 -1.40 -4.79
CA ASP A 176 12.47 -2.18 -4.46
C ASP A 176 12.75 -3.38 -3.54
N ARG A 177 14.03 -3.68 -3.27
CA ARG A 177 14.50 -4.86 -2.54
C ARG A 177 15.73 -4.53 -1.70
N PHE A 178 15.96 -5.28 -0.64
CA PHE A 178 17.28 -5.38 -0.04
C PHE A 178 17.62 -6.84 0.22
N PHE A 179 18.91 -7.12 0.32
CA PHE A 179 19.43 -8.39 0.77
C PHE A 179 19.97 -8.22 2.18
N ALA A 180 19.74 -9.22 3.01
CA ALA A 180 20.07 -9.14 4.42
C ALA A 180 20.52 -10.49 4.97
N VAL A 181 21.37 -10.43 5.98
CA VAL A 181 21.62 -11.53 6.89
C VAL A 181 20.46 -11.57 7.88
N VAL A 182 19.80 -12.72 7.97
CA VAL A 182 18.71 -12.96 8.89
C VAL A 182 19.07 -14.07 9.86
N SER A 183 18.46 -14.06 11.05
CA SER A 183 18.69 -15.15 12.01
C SER A 183 18.08 -16.46 11.48
N ARG A 184 18.66 -17.59 11.89
CA ARG A 184 18.16 -18.93 11.54
C ARG A 184 16.72 -19.15 12.06
N GLU A 185 16.36 -18.54 13.18
CA GLU A 185 15.04 -18.64 13.79
C GLU A 185 13.94 -18.15 12.84
N LEU A 186 14.20 -17.10 12.05
CA LEU A 186 13.23 -16.60 11.08
C LEU A 186 12.77 -17.68 10.11
N ARG A 187 13.69 -18.56 9.68
CA ARG A 187 13.37 -19.65 8.76
C ARG A 187 12.37 -20.61 9.40
N GLU A 188 12.55 -20.96 10.66
CA GLU A 188 11.66 -21.88 11.36
C GLU A 188 10.30 -21.23 11.64
N GLU A 189 10.28 -19.95 12.04
CA GLU A 189 9.02 -19.22 12.24
C GLU A 189 8.23 -19.03 10.95
N VAL A 190 8.88 -18.81 9.82
CA VAL A 190 8.19 -18.74 8.52
C VAL A 190 7.54 -20.09 8.17
N LYS A 191 8.23 -21.21 8.41
CA LYS A 191 7.63 -22.54 8.19
C LYS A 191 6.42 -22.77 9.09
N ASN A 192 6.52 -22.42 10.37
CA ASN A 192 5.42 -22.53 11.33
C ASN A 192 4.24 -21.64 10.92
N SER A 193 4.52 -20.40 10.51
CA SER A 193 3.50 -19.46 10.04
C SER A 193 2.79 -19.95 8.77
N VAL A 194 3.46 -20.72 7.90
CA VAL A 194 2.80 -21.39 6.76
C VAL A 194 1.89 -22.53 7.24
N ALA A 195 2.33 -23.32 8.21
CA ALA A 195 1.52 -24.40 8.77
C ALA A 195 0.27 -23.89 9.52
N GLU A 196 0.31 -22.66 10.03
CA GLU A 196 -0.77 -21.98 10.73
C GLU A 196 -1.63 -21.07 9.82
N ASP A 197 -1.48 -21.17 8.50
CA ASP A 197 -2.18 -20.33 7.50
C ASP A 197 -1.99 -18.80 7.67
N LEU A 198 -0.95 -18.38 8.40
CA LEU A 198 -0.55 -16.97 8.51
C LEU A 198 0.21 -16.48 7.28
N LEU A 199 0.95 -17.39 6.63
CA LEU A 199 1.65 -17.16 5.37
C LEU A 199 1.23 -18.22 4.35
N HIS A 200 1.18 -17.87 3.08
CA HIS A 200 0.92 -18.84 2.02
C HIS A 200 2.24 -19.27 1.36
N GLN A 201 2.32 -20.55 1.00
CA GLN A 201 3.42 -21.06 0.21
C GLN A 201 3.34 -20.49 -1.22
N VAL A 202 4.48 -20.05 -1.73
CA VAL A 202 4.66 -19.63 -3.12
C VAL A 202 5.66 -20.56 -3.80
N ASP A 203 5.42 -20.88 -5.07
CA ASP A 203 6.37 -21.64 -5.87
C ASP A 203 7.66 -20.81 -6.05
N GLY A 204 8.80 -21.47 -5.92
CA GLY A 204 10.12 -20.83 -5.97
C GLY A 204 10.59 -20.48 -7.39
N SER A 205 9.74 -20.68 -8.38
CA SER A 205 9.94 -20.27 -9.77
C SER A 205 9.75 -18.75 -9.89
N LEU A 206 10.81 -18.00 -9.64
CA LEU A 206 10.92 -16.56 -9.91
C LEU A 206 11.65 -16.29 -11.22
#